data_AF-A0A522M1C1-F1
#
_entry.id   AF-A0A522M1C1-F1
#
_cell.length_a   1.000
_cell.length_b   1.000
_cell.length_c   1.000
_cell.angle_alpha   90.00
_cell.angle_beta   90.00
_cell.angle_gamma   90.00
#
_symmetry.space_group_name_H-M   'P 1'
#
loop_
_entity.id
_entity.type
_entity.pdbx_description
1 polymer ?
#
loop_
_entity_poly.entity_id
_entity_poly.type
_entity_poly.pdbx_seq_one_letter_code
_entity_poly.pdbx_strand_id
1 'polypeptide(L)'
;MTIISSFETDKSDLLYKRFASLASSYFDQPAVAKSPSAQVPLENLFRLLEMFRYDAFSDESRRGVLATENIGERGIRYGFKDSWHTEIECALREAMAEIFGQQVSKEEVVTELQSSLRWLVESGEIEPYRVNRAKGFFTSFLNHLEHR
;
A
#
# COMPACT_ATOMS: atom_id res chain seq x y z
N MET A 1 25.56 -2.74 25.72
CA MET A 1 25.33 -2.22 24.36
C MET A 1 24.52 -3.25 23.61
N THR A 2 23.30 -2.93 23.18
CA THR A 2 22.65 -3.68 22.10
C THR A 2 21.81 -2.71 21.28
N ILE A 3 22.17 -2.60 20.01
CA ILE A 3 21.58 -1.76 18.98
C ILE A 3 20.26 -2.42 18.58
N ILE A 4 19.14 -1.78 18.90
CA ILE A 4 17.81 -2.19 18.45
C ILE A 4 17.15 -0.95 17.87
N SER A 5 16.92 -0.96 16.55
CA SER A 5 16.00 -0.09 15.77
C SER A 5 16.65 0.31 14.43
N SER A 6 16.61 -0.59 13.46
CA SER A 6 16.73 -0.29 12.02
C SER A 6 15.95 -1.31 11.16
N PHE A 7 15.79 -2.55 11.65
CA PHE A 7 15.22 -3.67 10.88
C PHE A 7 13.70 -3.70 10.67
N GLU A 8 12.91 -2.80 11.27
CA GLU A 8 11.45 -2.83 11.09
C GLU A 8 10.95 -1.95 9.94
N THR A 9 11.66 -0.86 9.64
CA THR A 9 11.34 0.02 8.50
C THR A 9 11.52 -0.75 7.18
N ASP A 10 12.67 -1.42 7.02
CA ASP A 10 12.99 -2.27 5.86
C ASP A 10 11.94 -3.36 5.56
N LYS A 11 11.23 -3.85 6.58
CA LYS A 11 10.23 -4.91 6.40
C LYS A 11 8.93 -4.40 5.80
N SER A 12 8.50 -3.20 6.17
CA SER A 12 7.25 -2.62 5.66
C SER A 12 7.39 -2.28 4.17
N ASP A 13 8.50 -1.65 3.77
CA ASP A 13 8.72 -1.31 2.36
C ASP A 13 8.88 -2.57 1.51
N LEU A 14 9.59 -3.59 2.01
CA LEU A 14 9.72 -4.87 1.33
C LEU A 14 8.38 -5.61 1.21
N LEU A 15 7.47 -5.49 2.18
CA LEU A 15 6.13 -6.07 2.10
C LEU A 15 5.25 -5.34 1.07
N TYR A 16 5.25 -4.00 1.07
CA TYR A 16 4.46 -3.23 0.09
C TYR A 16 5.00 -3.35 -1.33
N LYS A 17 6.33 -3.43 -1.52
CA LYS A 17 6.96 -3.79 -2.80
C LYS A 17 6.46 -5.16 -3.30
N ARG A 18 6.47 -6.17 -2.42
CA ARG A 18 5.94 -7.50 -2.75
C ARG A 18 4.46 -7.47 -3.10
N PHE A 19 3.64 -6.74 -2.33
CA PHE A 19 2.20 -6.66 -2.60
C PHE A 19 1.90 -5.90 -3.90
N ALA A 20 2.61 -4.81 -4.20
CA ALA A 20 2.46 -4.08 -5.47
C ALA A 20 2.86 -4.93 -6.68
N SER A 21 3.96 -5.69 -6.57
CA SER A 21 4.39 -6.66 -7.58
C SER A 21 3.33 -7.75 -7.80
N LEU A 22 2.79 -8.30 -6.71
CA LEU A 22 1.72 -9.30 -6.78
C LEU A 22 0.44 -8.73 -7.41
N ALA A 23 0.03 -7.51 -7.06
CA ALA A 23 -1.14 -6.85 -7.63
C ALA A 23 -1.04 -6.74 -9.15
N SER A 24 0.11 -6.29 -9.65
CA SER A 24 0.35 -6.18 -11.09
C SER A 24 0.23 -7.54 -11.78
N SER A 25 0.76 -8.60 -11.15
CA SER A 25 0.64 -9.98 -11.66
C SER A 25 -0.80 -10.51 -11.64
N TYR A 26 -1.61 -10.10 -10.67
CA TYR A 26 -3.03 -10.49 -10.58
C TYR A 26 -3.88 -9.85 -11.68
N PHE A 27 -3.55 -8.65 -12.14
CA PHE A 27 -4.20 -8.06 -13.30
C PHE A 27 -3.85 -8.77 -14.61
N ASP A 28 -2.65 -9.37 -14.71
CA ASP A 28 -2.26 -10.22 -15.85
C ASP A 28 -2.88 -11.63 -15.76
N GLN A 29 -3.07 -12.15 -14.56
CA GLN A 29 -3.63 -13.48 -14.31
C GLN A 29 -4.74 -13.45 -13.24
N PRO A 30 -5.95 -12.95 -13.57
CA PRO A 30 -7.03 -12.76 -12.59
C PRO A 30 -7.48 -14.05 -11.89
N ALA A 31 -7.29 -15.20 -12.53
CA ALA A 31 -7.61 -16.50 -11.92
C ALA A 31 -6.78 -16.77 -10.64
N VAL A 32 -5.55 -16.27 -10.58
CA VAL A 32 -4.65 -16.44 -9.42
C VAL A 32 -5.10 -15.57 -8.26
N ALA A 33 -5.72 -14.42 -8.53
CA ALA A 33 -6.21 -13.49 -7.51
C ALA A 33 -7.34 -14.07 -6.64
N LYS A 34 -7.99 -15.14 -7.10
CA LYS A 34 -9.06 -15.86 -6.38
C LYS A 34 -8.52 -16.90 -5.40
N SER A 35 -7.21 -17.15 -5.38
CA SER A 35 -6.63 -18.09 -4.43
C SER A 35 -6.65 -17.53 -3.00
N PRO A 36 -6.77 -18.39 -1.96
CA PRO A 36 -6.67 -17.95 -0.57
C PRO A 36 -5.34 -17.23 -0.26
N SER A 37 -4.27 -17.58 -0.98
CA SER A 37 -2.96 -16.94 -0.84
C SER A 37 -2.91 -15.50 -1.36
N ALA A 38 -3.86 -15.08 -2.21
CA ALA A 38 -3.96 -13.72 -2.73
C ALA A 38 -4.78 -12.78 -1.84
N GLN A 39 -5.59 -13.31 -0.91
CA GLN A 39 -6.46 -12.50 -0.04
C GLN A 39 -5.67 -11.52 0.82
N VAL A 40 -4.63 -12.01 1.52
CA VAL A 40 -3.83 -11.17 2.43
C VAL A 40 -3.13 -10.02 1.69
N PRO A 41 -2.42 -10.24 0.56
CA PRO A 41 -1.88 -9.15 -0.25
C PRO A 41 -2.93 -8.13 -0.71
N LEU A 42 -4.08 -8.59 -1.20
CA LEU A 42 -5.14 -7.72 -1.70
C LEU A 42 -5.73 -6.85 -0.57
N GLU A 43 -6.04 -7.44 0.59
CA GLU A 43 -6.54 -6.71 1.75
C GLU A 43 -5.56 -5.64 2.26
N ASN A 44 -4.25 -5.95 2.28
CA ASN A 44 -3.23 -4.98 2.66
C ASN A 44 -3.16 -3.81 1.67
N LEU A 45 -3.34 -4.06 0.37
CA LEU A 45 -3.42 -2.99 -0.64
C LEU A 45 -4.69 -2.16 -0.49
N PHE A 46 -5.84 -2.78 -0.19
CA PHE A 46 -7.06 -2.05 0.13
C PHE A 46 -6.84 -1.11 1.32
N ARG A 47 -6.23 -1.62 2.40
CA ARG A 47 -5.91 -0.83 3.59
C ARG A 47 -4.93 0.29 3.28
N LEU A 48 -3.91 0.04 2.47
CA LEU A 48 -2.97 1.06 2.02
C LEU A 48 -3.68 2.19 1.27
N LEU A 49 -4.58 1.85 0.35
CA LEU A 49 -5.36 2.84 -0.40
C LEU A 49 -6.32 3.63 0.49
N GLU A 50 -6.92 3.01 1.50
CA GLU A 50 -7.74 3.69 2.52
C GLU A 50 -6.90 4.67 3.34
N MET A 51 -5.72 4.25 3.80
CA MET A 51 -4.80 5.11 4.54
C MET A 51 -4.36 6.30 3.69
N PHE A 52 -4.07 6.04 2.41
CA PHE A 52 -3.74 7.09 1.46
C PHE A 52 -4.90 8.07 1.27
N ARG A 53 -6.13 7.58 1.08
CA ARG A 53 -7.34 8.40 0.92
C ARG A 53 -7.49 9.45 2.02
N TYR A 54 -7.25 9.07 3.26
CA TYR A 54 -7.49 9.91 4.43
C TYR A 54 -6.22 10.54 5.04
N ASP A 55 -5.07 10.43 4.37
CA ASP A 55 -3.77 10.88 4.90
C ASP A 55 -3.48 10.30 6.31
N ALA A 56 -4.01 9.10 6.58
CA ALA A 56 -4.01 8.44 7.88
C ALA A 56 -2.68 7.75 8.21
N PHE A 57 -1.70 7.84 7.30
CA PHE A 57 -0.32 7.43 7.55
C PHE A 57 0.30 8.13 8.78
N SER A 58 -0.18 9.35 9.07
CA SER A 58 0.28 10.21 10.15
C SER A 58 -0.19 9.77 11.55
N ASP A 59 -1.17 8.87 11.66
CA ASP A 59 -1.87 8.57 12.93
C ASP A 59 -1.39 7.27 13.62
N GLU A 60 -0.39 6.57 13.09
CA GLU A 60 0.05 5.30 13.67
C GLU A 60 1.08 5.46 14.80
N SER A 61 0.56 5.66 16.01
CA SER A 61 1.01 4.79 17.10
C SER A 61 0.83 3.34 16.62
N ARG A 62 1.94 2.58 16.47
CA ARG A 62 1.93 1.16 16.08
C ARG A 62 1.31 0.27 17.17
N ARG A 63 0.06 0.51 17.55
CA ARG A 63 -0.72 -0.42 18.38
C ARG A 63 -1.39 -1.41 17.44
N GLY A 64 -0.61 -2.39 16.97
CA GLY A 64 -1.19 -3.56 16.34
C GLY A 64 -2.19 -4.21 17.29
N VAL A 65 -3.30 -4.72 16.76
CA VAL A 65 -4.34 -5.46 17.51
C VAL A 65 -3.78 -6.75 18.16
N LEU A 66 -2.54 -7.13 17.82
CA LEU A 66 -1.79 -8.24 18.41
C LEU A 66 -0.59 -7.81 19.24
N ALA A 67 -0.39 -6.50 19.47
CA ALA A 67 0.60 -6.02 20.42
C ALA A 67 0.05 -6.22 21.83
N THR A 68 0.18 -7.45 22.33
CA THR A 68 -0.08 -7.80 23.72
C THR A 68 0.63 -6.80 24.61
N GLU A 69 -0.17 -6.08 25.37
CA GLU A 69 0.22 -4.99 26.25
C GLU A 69 1.35 -5.43 27.20
N ASN A 70 2.58 -5.00 26.92
CA ASN A 70 3.55 -4.81 27.98
C ASN A 70 3.46 -3.35 28.43
N ILE A 71 2.52 -3.11 29.33
CA ILE A 71 2.44 -1.87 30.10
C ILE A 71 3.68 -1.80 30.98
N GLY A 72 4.64 -0.98 30.58
CA GLY A 72 5.75 -0.61 31.43
C GLY A 72 6.97 -0.18 30.63
N GLU A 73 7.00 1.05 30.17
CA GLU A 73 8.12 1.94 30.49
C GLU A 73 7.89 3.37 29.98
N ARG A 74 8.39 4.30 30.78
CA ARG A 74 8.20 5.74 30.69
C ARG A 74 8.87 6.31 29.45
N GLY A 75 8.17 7.24 28.81
CA GLY A 75 8.74 8.48 28.27
C GLY A 75 10.00 8.34 27.44
N ILE A 76 9.85 7.95 26.18
CA ILE A 76 10.84 8.27 25.15
C ILE A 76 10.12 9.14 24.12
N ARG A 77 10.41 10.44 24.13
CA ARG A 77 10.20 11.31 22.97
C ARG A 77 11.08 10.75 21.85
N TYR A 78 10.51 9.92 20.99
CA TYR A 78 11.18 9.46 19.79
C TYR A 78 11.30 10.66 18.84
N GLY A 79 12.55 11.06 18.58
CA GLY A 79 12.86 12.01 17.53
C GLY A 79 12.31 11.54 16.19
N PHE A 80 12.00 12.52 15.34
CA PHE A 80 11.62 12.40 13.93
C PHE A 80 12.63 11.54 13.15
N LYS A 81 12.52 10.23 13.29
CA LYS A 81 13.11 9.25 12.39
C LYS A 81 12.15 9.18 11.22
N ASP A 82 12.62 9.51 10.02
CA ASP A 82 11.85 9.54 8.79
C ASP A 82 10.78 8.45 8.80
N SER A 83 9.54 8.91 8.79
CA SER A 83 8.38 8.06 8.87
C SER A 83 8.43 7.09 7.70
N TRP A 84 8.50 5.79 7.98
CA TRP A 84 8.41 4.71 6.98
C TRP A 84 7.29 4.93 5.95
N HIS A 85 6.22 5.61 6.35
CA HIS A 85 5.09 5.92 5.49
C HIS A 85 5.35 7.07 4.51
N THR A 86 6.34 7.94 4.73
CA THR A 86 6.61 9.10 3.88
C THR A 86 7.09 8.66 2.49
N GLU A 87 7.91 7.61 2.42
CA GLU A 87 8.37 7.06 1.15
C GLU A 87 7.22 6.39 0.39
N ILE A 88 6.40 5.61 1.09
CA ILE A 88 5.22 4.95 0.53
C ILE A 88 4.20 5.99 0.04
N GLU A 89 3.91 7.00 0.84
CA GLU A 89 2.99 8.07 0.49
C GLU A 89 3.51 8.87 -0.71
N CYS A 90 4.81 9.19 -0.74
CA CYS A 90 5.43 9.86 -1.86
C CYS A 90 5.31 9.02 -3.14
N ALA A 91 5.63 7.73 -3.09
CA ALA A 91 5.51 6.82 -4.23
C ALA A 91 4.06 6.68 -4.70
N LEU A 92 3.07 6.64 -3.80
CA LEU A 92 1.64 6.64 -4.15
C LEU A 92 1.22 7.93 -4.85
N ARG A 93 1.70 9.09 -4.38
CA ARG A 93 1.43 10.40 -5.01
C ARG A 93 2.07 10.50 -6.39
N GLU A 94 3.30 10.03 -6.54
CA GLU A 94 4.02 10.03 -7.82
C GLU A 94 3.35 9.10 -8.83
N ALA A 95 2.98 7.88 -8.42
CA ALA A 95 2.24 6.95 -9.27
C ALA A 95 0.84 7.47 -9.66
N MET A 96 0.15 8.14 -8.73
CA MET A 96 -1.12 8.80 -9.01
C MET A 96 -0.95 9.90 -10.07
N ALA A 97 0.04 10.77 -9.90
CA ALA A 97 0.30 11.86 -10.83
C ALA A 97 0.72 11.35 -12.22
N GLU A 98 1.46 10.24 -12.29
CA GLU A 98 1.91 9.63 -13.55
C GLU A 98 0.76 9.00 -14.34
N ILE A 99 -0.15 8.26 -13.67
CA ILE A 99 -1.18 7.47 -14.35
C ILE A 99 -2.50 8.23 -14.53
N PHE A 100 -2.89 9.03 -13.55
CA PHE A 100 -4.17 9.75 -13.54
C PHE A 100 -4.01 11.25 -13.81
N GLY A 101 -2.79 11.78 -13.69
CA GLY A 101 -2.53 13.22 -13.77
C GLY A 101 -2.77 13.95 -12.44
N GLN A 102 -2.29 15.19 -12.34
CA GLN A 102 -2.34 15.99 -11.11
C GLN A 102 -3.72 16.58 -10.79
N GLN A 103 -4.67 16.52 -11.72
CA GLN A 103 -5.99 17.16 -11.59
C GLN A 103 -7.07 16.23 -11.02
N VAL A 104 -6.82 14.93 -10.97
CA VAL A 104 -7.79 13.95 -10.45
C VAL A 104 -7.73 13.93 -8.94
N SER A 105 -8.89 13.83 -8.28
CA SER A 105 -8.92 13.77 -6.83
C SER A 105 -8.40 12.42 -6.32
N LYS A 106 -7.79 12.44 -5.13
CA LYS A 106 -7.31 11.21 -4.47
C LYS A 106 -8.45 10.21 -4.24
N GLU A 107 -9.64 10.71 -3.93
CA GLU A 107 -10.83 9.91 -3.69
C GLU A 107 -11.30 9.15 -4.93
N GLU A 108 -11.29 9.79 -6.10
CA GLU A 108 -11.64 9.15 -7.38
C GLU A 108 -10.62 8.05 -7.73
N VAL A 109 -9.33 8.35 -7.60
CA VAL A 109 -8.25 7.38 -7.87
C VAL A 109 -8.35 6.16 -6.96
N VAL A 110 -8.50 6.38 -5.65
CA VAL A 110 -8.64 5.28 -4.67
C VAL A 110 -9.90 4.47 -4.96
N THR A 111 -11.02 5.13 -5.28
CA THR A 111 -12.27 4.44 -5.62
C THR A 111 -12.10 3.55 -6.85
N GLU A 112 -11.46 4.05 -7.91
CA GLU A 112 -11.19 3.27 -9.12
C GLU A 112 -10.29 2.07 -8.83
N LEU A 113 -9.17 2.29 -8.12
CA LEU A 113 -8.23 1.23 -7.76
C LEU A 113 -8.90 0.16 -6.89
N GLN A 114 -9.68 0.56 -5.91
CA GLN A 114 -10.45 -0.35 -5.07
C GLN A 114 -11.48 -1.14 -5.89
N SER A 115 -12.21 -0.51 -6.82
CA SER A 115 -13.10 -1.22 -7.74
C SER A 115 -12.36 -2.23 -8.60
N SER A 116 -11.17 -1.87 -9.12
CA SER A 116 -10.32 -2.78 -9.89
C SER A 116 -9.81 -3.96 -9.07
N LEU A 117 -9.44 -3.73 -7.81
CA LEU A 117 -9.05 -4.81 -6.89
C LEU A 117 -10.24 -5.69 -6.51
N ARG A 118 -11.45 -5.14 -6.32
CA ARG A 118 -12.66 -5.94 -6.04
C ARG A 118 -12.98 -6.85 -7.22
N TRP A 119 -12.86 -6.34 -8.45
CA TRP A 119 -13.08 -7.13 -9.67
C TRP A 119 -12.18 -8.37 -9.77
N LEU A 120 -10.96 -8.32 -9.22
CA LEU A 120 -10.07 -9.50 -9.18
C LEU A 120 -10.66 -10.65 -8.33
N VAL A 121 -11.45 -10.31 -7.31
CA VAL A 121 -12.03 -11.26 -6.36
C VAL A 121 -13.46 -11.63 -6.74
N GLU A 122 -14.28 -10.62 -7.01
CA GLU A 122 -15.69 -10.72 -7.34
C GLU A 122 -15.82 -10.75 -8.86
N SER A 123 -16.14 -11.93 -9.41
CA SER A 123 -16.25 -12.14 -10.86
C SER A 123 -17.32 -11.22 -11.45
N GLY A 124 -16.90 -10.08 -12.01
CA GLY A 124 -17.77 -9.06 -12.58
C GLY A 124 -17.25 -8.51 -13.91
N GLU A 125 -17.93 -7.49 -14.44
CA GLU A 125 -17.45 -6.75 -15.61
C GLU A 125 -16.68 -5.51 -15.16
N ILE A 126 -15.56 -5.25 -15.83
CA ILE A 126 -14.76 -4.03 -15.64
C ILE A 126 -14.32 -3.52 -17.00
N GLU A 127 -14.25 -2.21 -17.18
CA GLU A 127 -13.76 -1.67 -18.43
C GLU A 127 -12.24 -1.90 -18.58
N PRO A 128 -11.75 -2.32 -19.77
CA PRO A 128 -10.33 -2.61 -19.98
C PRO A 128 -9.38 -1.45 -19.64
N TYR A 129 -9.83 -0.20 -19.81
CA TYR A 129 -9.03 0.96 -19.46
C TYR A 129 -8.75 1.05 -17.95
N ARG A 130 -9.69 0.65 -17.07
CA ARG A 130 -9.50 0.65 -15.61
C ARG A 130 -8.50 -0.42 -15.18
N VAL A 131 -8.52 -1.58 -15.84
CA VAL A 131 -7.52 -2.64 -15.61
C VAL A 131 -6.13 -2.15 -15.98
N ASN A 132 -5.98 -1.54 -17.15
CA ASN A 132 -4.71 -0.99 -17.60
C ASN A 132 -4.20 0.14 -16.70
N ARG A 133 -5.08 1.03 -16.24
CA ARG A 133 -4.71 2.09 -15.29
C ARG A 133 -4.33 1.54 -13.93
N ALA A 134 -5.09 0.59 -13.37
CA ALA A 134 -4.76 -0.03 -12.09
C ALA A 134 -3.43 -0.78 -12.16
N LYS A 135 -3.20 -1.56 -13.23
CA LYS A 135 -1.91 -2.21 -13.47
C LYS A 135 -0.77 -1.20 -13.59
N GLY A 136 -0.96 -0.16 -14.39
CA GLY A 136 0.02 0.91 -14.56
C GLY A 136 0.34 1.62 -13.24
N PHE A 137 -0.68 1.85 -12.41
CA PHE A 137 -0.52 2.44 -11.09
C PHE A 137 0.33 1.57 -10.18
N PHE A 138 0.02 0.28 -10.01
CA PHE A 138 0.80 -0.59 -9.14
C PHE A 138 2.23 -0.84 -9.66
N THR A 139 2.42 -0.80 -10.98
CA THR A 139 3.76 -0.88 -11.60
C THR A 139 4.56 0.39 -11.35
N SER A 140 3.97 1.57 -11.57
CA SER A 140 4.61 2.87 -11.30
C SER A 140 4.91 3.02 -9.79
N PHE A 141 3.97 2.65 -8.93
CA PHE A 141 4.17 2.63 -7.48
C PHE A 141 5.36 1.75 -7.07
N LEU A 142 5.50 0.55 -7.66
CA LEU A 142 6.66 -0.30 -7.43
C LEU A 142 7.96 0.36 -7.90
N ASN A 143 7.98 0.95 -9.10
CA ASN A 143 9.16 1.60 -9.65
C ASN A 143 9.65 2.76 -8.75
N HIS A 144 8.72 3.59 -8.27
CA HIS A 144 9.04 4.72 -7.37
C HIS A 144 9.51 4.25 -5.99
N LEU A 145 9.08 3.06 -5.54
CA LEU A 145 9.59 2.43 -4.33
C LEU A 145 10.98 1.79 -4.52
N GLU A 146 11.33 1.31 -5.73
CA GLU A 146 12.63 0.67 -6.00
C GLU A 146 13.78 1.65 -6.25
N HIS A 147 13.47 2.88 -6.70
CA HIS A 147 14.47 3.91 -7.04
C HIS A 147 14.76 4.90 -5.89
N ARG A 148 14.33 4.57 -4.66
CA ARG A 148 14.63 5.31 -3.43
C ARG A 148 15.31 4.39 -2.42
#